data_AF-A0A2S4LNJ3-F1
#
_entry.id   AF-A0A2S4LNJ3-F1
#
_cell.length_a   1.000
_cell.length_b   1.000
_cell.length_c   1.000
_cell.angle_alpha   90.00
_cell.angle_beta   90.00
_cell.angle_gamma   90.00
#
_symmetry.space_group_name_H-M   'P 1'
#
loop_
_entity.id
_entity.type
_entity.pdbx_description
1 polymer ?
#
loop_
_entity_poly.entity_id
_entity_poly.type
_entity_poly.pdbx_seq_one_letter_code
_entity_poly.pdbx_strand_id
1 'polypeptide(L)'
;MATNTQNNTSSAISAALIDEQNLLSLLAPYTLAPTGTGPLAPENPAINALAEATGTVVAQLVPSNNSGVSGEAILHLDRAAGRVSLDVIASGLTPGQIHPQHIHGFDNDAPSLLPNITLDADRDGFVEDPEGAPVVAPALLSGTVSGAVTDVEISTDFPSADANGNLRFHQDYQFNLADPNQAAIFENLEQRLAGREFQIHGLAVAAGEGAGTGNEVDGSDGYKIALPVANGIFLPLAAVEQSVADLSETYRFYNATSQDHFFTNSAAERDQLLLGASGYRYEGVAWETPADGLGTVDVFRFYDTQNGTHFYTASTTERDQLLASAPSFHLEGVAFQAYADPAVAGTGAETVERFYNTGSGAHTFTADPGEIAAIRGGQAGANWVDEGQAFTVHAPLSELHA
;
A
#
# COMPACT_ATOMS: atom_id res chain seq x y z
N MET A 1 -16.44 35.46 18.96
CA MET A 1 -15.41 34.41 18.98
C MET A 1 -16.08 33.10 19.33
N ALA A 2 -16.15 32.20 18.36
CA ALA A 2 -16.28 30.74 18.48
C ALA A 2 -16.80 30.23 17.12
N THR A 3 -15.88 29.96 16.19
CA THR A 3 -16.20 29.19 14.97
C THR A 3 -15.65 27.79 15.15
N ASN A 4 -16.60 26.93 15.50
CA ASN A 4 -16.74 25.51 15.24
C ASN A 4 -15.57 24.80 14.50
N THR A 5 -14.80 24.01 15.25
CA THR A 5 -13.73 23.11 14.77
C THR A 5 -14.19 21.65 14.62
N GLN A 6 -15.50 21.35 14.60
CA GLN A 6 -15.99 19.96 14.68
C GLN A 6 -16.20 19.21 13.35
N ASN A 7 -15.98 19.81 12.17
CA ASN A 7 -16.40 19.18 10.91
C ASN A 7 -15.34 18.36 10.15
N ASN A 8 -14.03 18.49 10.45
CA ASN A 8 -13.01 17.72 9.73
C ASN A 8 -12.70 16.36 10.37
N THR A 9 -12.97 16.17 11.67
CA THR A 9 -12.70 14.88 12.34
C THR A 9 -13.71 13.81 11.94
N SER A 10 -14.97 14.18 11.69
CA SER A 10 -16.02 13.21 11.36
C SER A 10 -15.85 12.57 9.98
N SER A 11 -15.27 13.27 9.00
CA SER A 11 -15.08 12.74 7.64
C SER A 11 -13.91 11.77 7.57
N ALA A 12 -12.79 12.10 8.24
CA ALA A 12 -11.63 11.23 8.33
C ALA A 12 -11.93 9.96 9.15
N ILE A 13 -12.70 10.08 10.23
CA ILE A 13 -13.15 8.94 11.03
C ILE A 13 -14.09 8.05 10.20
N SER A 14 -15.02 8.63 9.43
CA SER A 14 -15.91 7.86 8.56
C SER A 14 -15.18 7.14 7.42
N ALA A 15 -14.18 7.76 6.80
CA ALA A 15 -13.38 7.11 5.75
C ALA A 15 -12.53 5.96 6.31
N ALA A 16 -11.87 6.17 7.45
CA ALA A 16 -11.12 5.12 8.14
C ALA A 16 -12.03 3.96 8.59
N LEU A 17 -13.25 4.25 9.05
CA LEU A 17 -14.26 3.24 9.40
C LEU A 17 -14.72 2.41 8.20
N ILE A 18 -14.80 3.01 7.01
CA ILE A 18 -15.19 2.30 5.77
C ILE A 18 -14.05 1.38 5.31
N ASP A 19 -12.80 1.88 5.35
CA ASP A 19 -11.63 1.09 4.99
C ASP A 19 -11.41 -0.08 5.96
N GLU A 20 -11.58 0.15 7.27
CA GLU A 20 -11.56 -0.89 8.29
C GLU A 20 -12.69 -1.91 8.07
N GLN A 21 -13.92 -1.47 7.74
CA GLN A 21 -15.03 -2.38 7.44
C GLN A 21 -14.79 -3.23 6.18
N ASN A 22 -14.18 -2.64 5.15
CA ASN A 22 -13.82 -3.35 3.93
C ASN A 22 -12.74 -4.40 4.22
N LEU A 23 -11.68 -4.02 4.95
CA LEU A 23 -10.63 -4.94 5.37
C LEU A 23 -11.19 -6.07 6.26
N LEU A 24 -12.03 -5.75 7.23
CA LEU A 24 -12.70 -6.73 8.09
C LEU A 24 -13.60 -7.67 7.28
N SER A 25 -14.28 -7.17 6.24
CA SER A 25 -15.10 -8.01 5.37
C SER A 25 -14.26 -8.96 4.51
N LEU A 26 -13.09 -8.51 4.05
CA LEU A 26 -12.14 -9.32 3.29
C LEU A 26 -11.43 -10.35 4.18
N LEU A 27 -11.18 -10.02 5.44
CA LEU A 27 -10.57 -10.92 6.42
C LEU A 27 -11.58 -11.91 7.02
N ALA A 28 -12.88 -11.62 7.01
CA ALA A 28 -13.91 -12.48 7.60
C ALA A 28 -13.85 -13.97 7.14
N PRO A 29 -13.57 -14.30 5.87
CA PRO A 29 -13.37 -15.68 5.41
C PRO A 29 -12.09 -16.34 5.94
N TYR A 30 -11.16 -15.56 6.50
CA TYR A 30 -9.85 -16.01 6.97
C TYR A 30 -9.67 -15.85 8.50
N THR A 31 -10.71 -15.43 9.20
CA THR A 31 -10.72 -15.35 10.66
C THR A 31 -11.47 -16.51 11.27
N LEU A 32 -10.94 -17.07 12.36
CA LEU A 32 -11.68 -18.02 13.17
C LEU A 32 -12.91 -17.36 13.82
N ALA A 33 -13.98 -18.14 13.94
CA ALA A 33 -15.12 -17.76 14.76
C ALA A 33 -14.68 -17.51 16.22
N PRO A 34 -15.42 -16.72 17.00
CA PRO A 34 -15.19 -16.57 18.44
C PRO A 34 -15.29 -17.89 19.24
N THR A 35 -15.74 -18.97 18.61
CA THR A 35 -15.82 -20.32 19.17
C THR A 35 -14.62 -21.20 18.81
N GLY A 36 -13.61 -20.69 18.11
CA GLY A 36 -12.42 -21.44 17.69
C GLY A 36 -12.65 -22.41 16.53
N THR A 37 -13.77 -22.24 15.83
CA THR A 37 -14.11 -23.05 14.66
C THR A 37 -13.80 -22.27 13.38
N GLY A 38 -13.65 -22.99 12.27
CA GLY A 38 -13.33 -22.45 10.94
C GLY A 38 -14.25 -21.31 10.46
N PRO A 39 -14.02 -20.80 9.24
CA PRO A 39 -14.54 -19.51 8.84
C PRO A 39 -16.07 -19.50 8.79
N LEU A 40 -16.66 -18.37 9.20
CA LEU A 40 -18.11 -18.15 9.18
C LEU A 40 -18.60 -17.57 7.84
N ALA A 41 -17.68 -17.05 7.01
CA ALA A 41 -17.96 -16.45 5.72
C ALA A 41 -17.29 -17.26 4.59
N PRO A 42 -17.94 -17.43 3.43
CA PRO A 42 -17.33 -18.04 2.26
C PRO A 42 -16.28 -17.12 1.64
N GLU A 43 -15.23 -17.69 1.06
CA GLU A 43 -14.25 -16.93 0.27
C GLU A 43 -14.91 -16.32 -0.98
N ASN A 44 -14.45 -15.12 -1.36
CA ASN A 44 -14.85 -14.50 -2.61
C ASN A 44 -13.91 -14.97 -3.74
N PRO A 45 -14.40 -15.70 -4.76
CA PRO A 45 -13.55 -16.22 -5.84
C PRO A 45 -12.78 -15.14 -6.61
N ALA A 46 -13.29 -13.90 -6.63
CA ALA A 46 -12.64 -12.78 -7.29
C ALA A 46 -11.29 -12.41 -6.63
N ILE A 47 -11.13 -12.67 -5.33
CA ILE A 47 -9.91 -12.37 -4.57
C ILE A 47 -8.77 -13.29 -5.04
N ASN A 48 -9.03 -14.58 -5.17
CA ASN A 48 -8.04 -15.54 -5.68
C ASN A 48 -7.69 -15.23 -7.14
N ALA A 49 -8.69 -14.95 -7.99
CA ALA A 49 -8.46 -14.58 -9.39
C ALA A 49 -7.60 -13.30 -9.53
N LEU A 50 -7.79 -12.31 -8.67
CA LEU A 50 -7.00 -11.07 -8.68
C LEU A 50 -5.55 -11.29 -8.23
N ALA A 51 -5.37 -12.07 -7.16
CA ALA A 51 -4.03 -12.44 -6.69
C ALA A 51 -3.27 -13.26 -7.74
N GLU A 52 -3.97 -14.16 -8.43
CA GLU A 52 -3.42 -14.89 -9.56
C GLU A 52 -2.99 -13.96 -10.70
N ALA A 53 -3.85 -13.02 -11.09
CA ALA A 53 -3.59 -12.10 -12.20
C ALA A 53 -2.41 -11.15 -11.95
N THR A 54 -2.29 -10.60 -10.74
CA THR A 54 -1.24 -9.64 -10.37
C THR A 54 0.05 -10.33 -9.94
N GLY A 55 -0.06 -11.51 -9.35
CA GLY A 55 1.05 -12.17 -8.66
C GLY A 55 1.50 -11.41 -7.41
N THR A 56 0.75 -10.44 -6.89
CA THR A 56 1.17 -9.63 -5.74
C THR A 56 0.10 -9.65 -4.66
N VAL A 57 0.52 -9.97 -3.43
CA VAL A 57 -0.33 -10.04 -2.24
C VAL A 57 0.33 -9.33 -1.07
N VAL A 58 -0.47 -8.85 -0.13
CA VAL A 58 -0.05 -8.15 1.09
C VAL A 58 -0.75 -8.78 2.29
N ALA A 59 0.02 -8.94 3.37
CA ALA A 59 -0.47 -9.32 4.68
C ALA A 59 -0.24 -8.16 5.65
N GLN A 60 -1.32 -7.58 6.17
CA GLN A 60 -1.26 -6.69 7.33
C GLN A 60 -1.03 -7.53 8.58
N LEU A 61 0.08 -7.29 9.27
CA LEU A 61 0.50 -8.10 10.41
C LEU A 61 -0.10 -7.53 11.69
N VAL A 62 -0.94 -8.33 12.32
CA VAL A 62 -1.55 -8.03 13.62
C VAL A 62 -0.80 -8.76 14.73
N PRO A 63 -0.73 -8.16 15.94
CA PRO A 63 -0.07 -8.81 17.07
C PRO A 63 -0.73 -10.12 17.47
N SER A 64 0.09 -11.13 17.73
CA SER A 64 -0.28 -12.38 18.39
C SER A 64 0.45 -12.55 19.71
N ASN A 65 -0.10 -13.38 20.60
CA ASN A 65 0.50 -13.67 21.90
C ASN A 65 0.88 -12.41 22.70
N ASN A 66 0.03 -11.39 22.58
CA ASN A 66 0.19 -10.10 23.25
C ASN A 66 1.57 -9.44 23.02
N SER A 67 2.20 -9.74 21.88
CA SER A 67 3.55 -9.27 21.54
C SER A 67 3.63 -7.76 21.32
N GLY A 68 2.53 -7.13 20.90
CA GLY A 68 2.50 -5.75 20.42
C GLY A 68 3.18 -5.54 19.05
N VAL A 69 3.59 -6.62 18.37
CA VAL A 69 4.23 -6.56 17.06
C VAL A 69 3.20 -6.26 15.98
N SER A 70 3.48 -5.26 15.15
CA SER A 70 2.67 -4.93 13.99
C SER A 70 3.56 -4.61 12.79
N GLY A 71 3.01 -4.78 11.59
CA GLY A 71 3.79 -4.58 10.37
C GLY A 71 3.02 -4.96 9.11
N GLU A 72 3.78 -5.18 8.05
CA GLU A 72 3.29 -5.56 6.74
C GLU A 72 4.28 -6.53 6.09
N ALA A 73 3.76 -7.51 5.36
CA ALA A 73 4.52 -8.35 4.46
C ALA A 73 3.93 -8.28 3.05
N ILE A 74 4.77 -8.04 2.05
CA ILE A 74 4.40 -8.02 0.64
C ILE A 74 5.09 -9.17 -0.05
N LEU A 75 4.32 -9.97 -0.79
CA LEU A 75 4.84 -11.07 -1.58
C LEU A 75 4.52 -10.83 -3.05
N HIS A 76 5.54 -10.99 -3.89
CA HIS A 76 5.39 -10.98 -5.35
C HIS A 76 5.88 -12.28 -5.97
N LEU A 77 5.03 -12.93 -6.76
CA LEU A 77 5.29 -14.16 -7.49
C LEU A 77 5.47 -13.87 -8.99
N ASP A 78 6.72 -14.00 -9.45
CA ASP A 78 7.09 -13.92 -10.86
C ASP A 78 7.12 -15.33 -11.46
N ARG A 79 5.99 -15.73 -12.04
CA ARG A 79 5.80 -17.05 -12.67
C ARG A 79 6.74 -17.31 -13.82
N ALA A 80 7.01 -16.28 -14.63
CA ALA A 80 7.86 -16.43 -15.81
C ALA A 80 9.34 -16.62 -15.42
N ALA A 81 9.78 -15.97 -14.34
CA ALA A 81 11.14 -16.11 -13.84
C ALA A 81 11.32 -17.25 -12.81
N GLY A 82 10.24 -17.85 -12.30
CA GLY A 82 10.32 -18.82 -11.22
C GLY A 82 10.86 -18.19 -9.92
N ARG A 83 10.41 -16.98 -9.59
CA ARG A 83 10.93 -16.19 -8.46
C ARG A 83 9.80 -15.73 -7.54
N VAL A 84 10.07 -15.75 -6.24
CA VAL A 84 9.24 -15.09 -5.22
C VAL A 84 10.07 -13.97 -4.59
N SER A 85 9.52 -12.76 -4.51
CA SER A 85 10.09 -11.65 -3.76
C SER A 85 9.27 -11.44 -2.49
N LEU A 86 9.93 -11.25 -1.35
CA LEU A 86 9.30 -11.01 -0.05
C LEU A 86 9.88 -9.76 0.59
N ASP A 87 9.01 -8.79 0.86
CA ASP A 87 9.31 -7.59 1.63
C ASP A 87 8.57 -7.65 2.96
N VAL A 88 9.26 -7.32 4.06
CA VAL A 88 8.67 -7.30 5.41
C VAL A 88 9.13 -6.07 6.14
N ILE A 89 8.17 -5.33 6.71
CA ILE A 89 8.42 -4.25 7.64
C ILE A 89 7.65 -4.54 8.92
N ALA A 90 8.33 -4.64 10.05
CA ALA A 90 7.69 -4.89 11.33
C ALA A 90 8.33 -4.05 12.44
N SER A 91 7.56 -3.77 13.49
CA SER A 91 8.00 -3.04 14.67
C SER A 91 7.44 -3.69 15.93
N GLY A 92 8.12 -3.48 17.07
CA GLY A 92 7.74 -4.09 18.35
C GLY A 92 8.32 -5.49 18.58
N LEU A 93 9.20 -5.95 17.68
CA LEU A 93 9.88 -7.24 17.80
C LEU A 93 10.87 -7.25 18.96
N THR A 94 11.24 -8.44 19.45
CA THR A 94 12.25 -8.59 20.51
C THR A 94 13.60 -8.03 20.03
N PRO A 95 14.13 -6.95 20.63
CA PRO A 95 15.30 -6.27 20.06
C PRO A 95 16.54 -7.14 19.95
N GLY A 96 17.23 -7.07 18.80
CA GLY A 96 18.49 -7.77 18.56
C GLY A 96 18.39 -9.29 18.43
N GLN A 97 17.19 -9.86 18.40
CA GLN A 97 16.97 -11.31 18.22
C GLN A 97 16.66 -11.65 16.76
N ILE A 98 16.89 -12.91 16.39
CA ILE A 98 16.51 -13.50 15.10
C ILE A 98 15.03 -13.87 15.15
N HIS A 99 14.25 -13.48 14.14
CA HIS A 99 12.83 -13.77 14.02
C HIS A 99 12.57 -14.71 12.84
N PRO A 100 12.34 -16.02 13.08
CA PRO A 100 11.80 -16.90 12.07
C PRO A 100 10.51 -16.33 11.48
N GLN A 101 10.34 -16.49 10.18
CA GLN A 101 9.19 -15.96 9.47
C GLN A 101 8.88 -16.83 8.25
N HIS A 102 7.60 -17.08 8.00
CA HIS A 102 7.19 -18.08 7.02
C HIS A 102 5.92 -17.66 6.29
N ILE A 103 5.79 -18.16 5.06
CA ILE A 103 4.52 -18.22 4.35
C ILE A 103 3.94 -19.60 4.61
N HIS A 104 2.75 -19.67 5.21
CA HIS A 104 2.04 -20.91 5.53
C HIS A 104 0.92 -21.21 4.54
N GLY A 105 0.57 -22.48 4.41
CA GLY A 105 -0.61 -22.87 3.64
C GLY A 105 -0.82 -24.37 3.52
N PHE A 106 -2.06 -24.77 3.23
CA PHE A 106 -2.41 -26.17 3.01
C PHE A 106 -2.20 -26.58 1.54
N ASP A 107 -1.89 -27.86 1.33
CA ASP A 107 -1.78 -28.49 0.00
C ASP A 107 -3.13 -28.82 -0.65
N ASN A 108 -4.23 -28.65 0.09
CA ASN A 108 -5.58 -29.02 -0.36
C ASN A 108 -6.43 -27.81 -0.78
N ASP A 109 -5.79 -26.68 -1.11
CA ASP A 109 -6.43 -25.40 -1.48
C ASP A 109 -7.27 -24.76 -0.36
N ALA A 110 -7.25 -25.30 0.86
CA ALA A 110 -7.89 -24.65 2.00
C ALA A 110 -7.16 -23.35 2.38
N PRO A 111 -7.88 -22.29 2.77
CA PRO A 111 -7.28 -21.09 3.34
C PRO A 111 -6.60 -21.39 4.68
N SER A 112 -5.51 -20.68 4.96
CA SER A 112 -5.04 -20.49 6.32
C SER A 112 -5.98 -19.53 7.06
N LEU A 113 -6.04 -19.65 8.39
CA LEU A 113 -6.84 -18.77 9.24
C LEU A 113 -5.97 -18.12 10.31
N LEU A 114 -6.29 -16.87 10.67
CA LEU A 114 -5.67 -16.19 11.79
C LEU A 114 -6.06 -16.90 13.11
N PRO A 115 -5.08 -17.43 13.87
CA PRO A 115 -5.32 -18.00 15.19
C PRO A 115 -5.90 -16.99 16.16
N ASN A 116 -6.66 -17.47 17.15
CA ASN A 116 -7.10 -16.65 18.26
C ASN A 116 -7.03 -17.45 19.57
N ILE A 117 -7.19 -16.77 20.70
CA ILE A 117 -7.03 -17.34 22.05
C ILE A 117 -7.94 -18.54 22.37
N THR A 118 -8.94 -18.85 21.53
CA THR A 118 -9.75 -20.06 21.76
C THR A 118 -9.01 -21.35 21.41
N LEU A 119 -7.89 -21.24 20.69
CA LEU A 119 -7.01 -22.36 20.39
C LEU A 119 -6.03 -22.69 21.52
N ASP A 120 -5.86 -21.79 22.51
CA ASP A 120 -5.08 -22.00 23.73
C ASP A 120 -5.70 -23.17 24.53
N ALA A 121 -5.14 -24.36 24.32
CA ALA A 121 -5.68 -25.64 24.74
C ALA A 121 -5.34 -25.93 26.20
N ASP A 122 -4.17 -25.49 26.66
CA ASP A 122 -3.70 -25.67 28.03
C ASP A 122 -3.93 -24.47 28.95
N ARG A 123 -4.43 -23.36 28.38
CA ARG A 123 -4.95 -22.15 29.04
C ARG A 123 -3.89 -21.34 29.75
N ASP A 124 -2.72 -21.23 29.15
CA ASP A 124 -1.61 -20.48 29.71
C ASP A 124 -1.54 -19.03 29.21
N GLY A 125 -2.44 -18.65 28.30
CA GLY A 125 -2.53 -17.32 27.72
C GLY A 125 -1.80 -17.15 26.40
N PHE A 126 -1.17 -18.21 25.88
CA PHE A 126 -0.47 -18.25 24.61
C PHE A 126 -1.19 -19.18 23.63
N VAL A 127 -1.07 -18.87 22.34
CA VAL A 127 -1.41 -19.79 21.26
C VAL A 127 -0.10 -20.14 20.58
N GLU A 128 0.35 -21.35 20.85
CA GLU A 128 1.65 -21.84 20.41
C GLU A 128 1.54 -22.59 19.07
N ASP A 129 2.69 -22.87 18.45
CA ASP A 129 2.73 -23.53 17.13
C ASP A 129 1.88 -24.82 17.09
N PRO A 130 1.96 -25.75 18.07
CA PRO A 130 1.14 -26.97 18.04
C PRO A 130 -0.37 -26.70 18.08
N GLU A 131 -0.78 -25.61 18.70
CA GLU A 131 -2.19 -25.24 18.90
C GLU A 131 -2.76 -24.50 17.69
N GLY A 132 -1.95 -23.64 17.06
CA GLY A 132 -2.28 -22.92 15.84
C GLY A 132 -2.20 -23.77 14.56
N ALA A 133 -1.34 -24.79 14.54
CA ALA A 133 -1.06 -25.61 13.35
C ALA A 133 -2.29 -26.12 12.59
N PRO A 134 -3.39 -26.57 13.24
CA PRO A 134 -4.58 -27.07 12.54
C PRO A 134 -5.28 -26.04 11.65
N VAL A 135 -5.04 -24.73 11.86
CA VAL A 135 -5.69 -23.64 11.12
C VAL A 135 -4.72 -22.80 10.32
N VAL A 136 -3.46 -22.71 10.75
CA VAL A 136 -2.38 -21.97 10.07
C VAL A 136 -1.85 -22.74 8.86
N ALA A 137 -1.77 -24.08 8.98
CA ALA A 137 -1.06 -25.00 8.10
C ALA A 137 0.48 -25.02 8.29
N PRO A 138 1.19 -26.02 7.72
CA PRO A 138 2.65 -26.05 7.73
C PRO A 138 3.29 -24.87 6.96
N ALA A 139 4.56 -24.58 7.24
CA ALA A 139 5.34 -23.65 6.43
C ALA A 139 5.53 -24.19 5.00
N LEU A 140 5.36 -23.31 4.02
CA LEU A 140 5.62 -23.59 2.60
C LEU A 140 6.95 -22.98 2.15
N LEU A 141 7.22 -21.75 2.59
CA LEU A 141 8.45 -21.04 2.25
C LEU A 141 8.94 -20.23 3.46
N SER A 142 10.15 -20.51 3.88
CA SER A 142 10.86 -19.77 4.92
C SER A 142 11.41 -18.46 4.37
N GLY A 143 11.19 -17.37 5.10
CA GLY A 143 11.72 -16.05 4.80
C GLY A 143 13.21 -15.90 5.13
N THR A 144 14.06 -16.76 4.55
CA THR A 144 15.49 -16.86 4.86
C THR A 144 16.29 -15.66 4.36
N VAL A 145 17.35 -15.28 5.08
CA VAL A 145 18.22 -14.15 4.66
C VAL A 145 19.14 -14.54 3.50
N SER A 146 19.48 -15.83 3.36
CA SER A 146 20.32 -16.30 2.24
C SER A 146 19.57 -16.39 0.90
N GLY A 147 18.24 -16.32 0.90
CA GLY A 147 17.41 -16.61 -0.28
C GLY A 147 17.28 -18.11 -0.57
N ALA A 148 17.62 -18.97 0.39
CA ALA A 148 17.41 -20.41 0.28
C ALA A 148 15.91 -20.73 0.21
N VAL A 149 15.52 -21.50 -0.81
CA VAL A 149 14.16 -22.04 -0.96
C VAL A 149 14.04 -23.29 -0.09
N THR A 150 13.35 -23.17 1.03
CA THR A 150 13.16 -24.22 2.05
C THR A 150 11.89 -23.95 2.85
N ASP A 151 11.42 -24.96 3.58
CA ASP A 151 10.31 -24.94 4.55
C ASP A 151 10.82 -25.14 5.99
N VAL A 152 12.05 -24.70 6.28
CA VAL A 152 12.62 -24.86 7.63
C VAL A 152 11.96 -23.90 8.61
N GLU A 153 11.41 -24.43 9.70
CA GLU A 153 10.72 -23.62 10.71
C GLU A 153 11.68 -22.79 11.57
N ILE A 154 12.87 -23.34 11.90
CA ILE A 154 13.82 -22.68 12.80
C ILE A 154 15.24 -22.91 12.30
N SER A 155 15.99 -21.82 12.14
CA SER A 155 17.39 -21.84 11.78
C SER A 155 18.05 -20.52 12.22
N THR A 156 19.34 -20.37 11.95
CA THR A 156 20.05 -19.09 12.12
C THR A 156 19.97 -18.19 10.89
N ASP A 157 19.36 -18.64 9.81
CA ASP A 157 19.29 -17.96 8.52
C ASP A 157 17.98 -17.17 8.37
N PHE A 158 17.62 -16.42 9.40
CA PHE A 158 16.43 -15.58 9.47
C PHE A 158 16.80 -14.15 9.87
N PRO A 159 15.99 -13.14 9.51
CA PRO A 159 16.34 -11.76 9.78
C PRO A 159 16.34 -11.47 11.29
N SER A 160 17.14 -10.50 11.70
CA SER A 160 17.16 -10.03 13.09
C SER A 160 16.57 -8.63 13.19
N ALA A 161 15.80 -8.38 14.25
CA ALA A 161 15.33 -7.04 14.57
C ALA A 161 16.50 -6.15 15.04
N ASP A 162 16.41 -4.85 14.77
CA ASP A 162 17.39 -3.87 15.24
C ASP A 162 17.29 -3.67 16.77
N ALA A 163 18.15 -2.79 17.31
CA ALA A 163 18.19 -2.48 18.74
C ALA A 163 16.90 -1.81 19.28
N ASN A 164 16.02 -1.33 18.39
CA ASN A 164 14.74 -0.74 18.73
C ASN A 164 13.56 -1.70 18.45
N GLY A 165 13.82 -2.95 18.05
CA GLY A 165 12.78 -3.91 17.72
C GLY A 165 12.12 -3.67 16.36
N ASN A 166 12.80 -2.97 15.43
CA ASN A 166 12.33 -2.78 14.07
C ASN A 166 12.98 -3.78 13.12
N LEU A 167 12.22 -4.23 12.13
CA LEU A 167 12.67 -5.08 11.05
C LEU A 167 12.32 -4.42 9.71
N ARG A 168 13.29 -4.37 8.80
CA ARG A 168 13.11 -4.08 7.38
C ARG A 168 13.86 -5.16 6.62
N PHE A 169 13.13 -5.96 5.86
CA PHE A 169 13.65 -7.13 5.19
C PHE A 169 13.14 -7.15 3.75
N HIS A 170 14.03 -7.49 2.83
CA HIS A 170 13.71 -7.77 1.44
C HIS A 170 14.56 -8.97 1.02
N GLN A 171 13.95 -9.95 0.36
CA GLN A 171 14.68 -11.06 -0.22
C GLN A 171 13.97 -11.62 -1.46
N ASP A 172 14.78 -11.95 -2.46
CA ASP A 172 14.37 -12.72 -3.63
C ASP A 172 14.74 -14.20 -3.45
N TYR A 173 13.75 -15.08 -3.66
CA TYR A 173 13.89 -16.53 -3.68
C TYR A 173 13.79 -17.03 -5.12
N GLN A 174 14.92 -17.42 -5.68
CA GLN A 174 14.97 -18.00 -7.00
C GLN A 174 14.77 -19.52 -6.92
N PHE A 175 13.68 -20.01 -7.52
CA PHE A 175 13.37 -21.44 -7.51
C PHE A 175 14.14 -22.16 -8.61
N ASN A 176 14.70 -23.31 -8.25
CA ASN A 176 15.18 -24.31 -9.19
C ASN A 176 14.03 -25.27 -9.52
N LEU A 177 13.26 -24.97 -10.56
CA LEU A 177 12.11 -25.79 -10.98
C LEU A 177 12.48 -27.19 -11.52
N ALA A 178 13.77 -27.51 -11.65
CA ALA A 178 14.24 -28.86 -11.91
C ALA A 178 14.40 -29.71 -10.63
N ASP A 179 14.44 -29.09 -9.45
CA ASP A 179 14.38 -29.78 -8.16
C ASP A 179 12.91 -30.06 -7.81
N PRO A 180 12.50 -31.33 -7.64
CA PRO A 180 11.10 -31.68 -7.35
C PRO A 180 10.53 -31.02 -6.10
N ASN A 181 11.35 -30.79 -5.06
CA ASN A 181 10.87 -30.19 -3.81
C ASN A 181 10.59 -28.70 -4.00
N GLN A 182 11.50 -27.98 -4.66
CA GLN A 182 11.29 -26.55 -4.95
C GLN A 182 10.17 -26.36 -5.98
N ALA A 183 10.08 -27.23 -6.98
CA ALA A 183 8.98 -27.20 -7.95
C ALA A 183 7.62 -27.40 -7.26
N ALA A 184 7.52 -28.30 -6.29
CA ALA A 184 6.29 -28.53 -5.53
C ALA A 184 5.89 -27.28 -4.70
N ILE A 185 6.85 -26.63 -4.03
CA ILE A 185 6.58 -25.38 -3.29
C ILE A 185 6.11 -24.29 -4.25
N PHE A 186 6.77 -24.13 -5.40
CA PHE A 186 6.41 -23.12 -6.38
C PHE A 186 5.01 -23.36 -6.97
N GLU A 187 4.70 -24.60 -7.35
CA GLU A 187 3.39 -25.00 -7.85
C GLU A 187 2.29 -24.74 -6.81
N ASN A 188 2.57 -25.01 -5.53
CA ASN A 188 1.64 -24.75 -4.43
C ASN A 188 1.32 -23.25 -4.31
N LEU A 189 2.35 -22.39 -4.35
CA LEU A 189 2.18 -20.93 -4.34
C LEU A 189 1.47 -20.41 -5.60
N GLU A 190 1.72 -21.02 -6.76
CA GLU A 190 1.03 -20.66 -8.02
C GLU A 190 -0.46 -20.99 -7.98
N GLN A 191 -0.83 -22.14 -7.41
CA GLN A 191 -2.22 -22.60 -7.31
C GLN A 191 -3.05 -21.72 -6.37
N ARG A 192 -2.43 -21.17 -5.32
CA ARG A 192 -3.10 -20.29 -4.38
C ARG A 192 -2.11 -19.33 -3.72
N LEU A 193 -2.29 -18.04 -4.02
CA LEU A 193 -1.49 -16.97 -3.46
C LEU A 193 -2.23 -16.22 -2.34
N ALA A 194 -3.52 -15.94 -2.53
CA ALA A 194 -4.37 -15.30 -1.53
C ALA A 194 -4.92 -16.30 -0.50
N GLY A 195 -5.18 -15.80 0.70
CA GLY A 195 -5.64 -16.61 1.84
C GLY A 195 -4.56 -17.53 2.42
N ARG A 196 -3.29 -17.31 2.06
CA ARG A 196 -2.12 -17.84 2.77
C ARG A 196 -1.84 -16.95 3.97
N GLU A 197 -1.22 -17.49 5.01
CA GLU A 197 -0.80 -16.68 6.15
C GLU A 197 0.69 -16.35 6.04
N PHE A 198 1.06 -15.12 6.43
CA PHE A 198 2.43 -14.78 6.81
C PHE A 198 2.52 -14.75 8.33
N GLN A 199 3.54 -15.38 8.90
CA GLN A 199 3.75 -15.43 10.34
C GLN A 199 5.19 -15.06 10.69
N ILE A 200 5.36 -14.30 11.78
CA ILE A 200 6.65 -13.97 12.40
C ILE A 200 6.65 -14.57 13.81
N HIS A 201 7.77 -15.17 14.20
CA HIS A 201 7.98 -15.81 15.50
C HIS A 201 9.05 -15.08 16.31
N GLY A 202 9.09 -15.36 17.62
CA GLY A 202 10.16 -14.94 18.51
C GLY A 202 9.76 -13.89 19.54
N LEU A 203 9.38 -14.34 20.74
CA LEU A 203 9.00 -13.47 21.85
C LEU A 203 9.91 -13.64 23.06
N ALA A 204 10.27 -12.54 23.72
CA ALA A 204 10.80 -12.59 25.08
C ALA A 204 9.65 -12.75 26.07
N VAL A 205 9.66 -13.86 26.81
CA VAL A 205 8.62 -14.25 27.79
C VAL A 205 9.20 -14.15 29.20
N ALA A 206 8.38 -13.71 30.16
CA ALA A 206 8.81 -13.54 31.55
C ALA A 206 8.71 -14.84 32.35
N ALA A 207 9.48 -14.93 33.44
CA ALA A 207 9.44 -16.10 34.31
C ALA A 207 8.04 -16.29 34.91
N GLY A 208 7.53 -17.51 34.87
CA GLY A 208 6.23 -17.91 35.41
C GLY A 208 5.07 -17.90 34.41
N GLU A 209 5.24 -17.33 33.22
CA GLU A 209 4.27 -17.44 32.12
C GLU A 209 4.34 -18.85 31.52
N GLY A 210 3.22 -19.57 31.36
CA GLY A 210 3.24 -20.98 30.94
C GLY A 210 3.56 -22.00 32.03
N ALA A 211 3.63 -21.60 33.31
CA ALA A 211 4.14 -22.50 34.34
C ALA A 211 3.27 -23.78 34.50
N GLY A 212 3.85 -24.93 34.16
CA GLY A 212 3.22 -26.24 34.29
C GLY A 212 2.61 -26.79 33.00
N THR A 213 2.76 -26.08 31.88
CA THR A 213 2.49 -26.59 30.53
C THR A 213 3.75 -27.22 29.93
N GLY A 214 3.61 -27.88 28.78
CA GLY A 214 4.67 -28.70 28.16
C GLY A 214 5.19 -28.18 26.83
N ASN A 215 4.65 -27.05 26.37
CA ASN A 215 4.91 -26.50 25.04
C ASN A 215 6.02 -25.42 25.11
N GLU A 216 6.08 -24.53 24.12
CA GLU A 216 7.07 -23.47 23.95
C GLU A 216 7.20 -22.52 25.17
N VAL A 217 6.07 -22.18 25.80
CA VAL A 217 5.96 -21.32 26.98
C VAL A 217 5.67 -22.19 28.20
N ASP A 218 6.69 -22.45 29.02
CA ASP A 218 6.68 -23.52 30.04
C ASP A 218 6.93 -23.02 31.48
N GLY A 219 6.89 -21.70 31.69
CA GLY A 219 7.24 -21.05 32.95
C GLY A 219 8.68 -20.55 33.02
N SER A 220 9.55 -20.93 32.08
CA SER A 220 10.91 -20.40 32.00
C SER A 220 10.96 -19.05 31.28
N ASP A 221 11.74 -18.10 31.82
CA ASP A 221 12.00 -16.83 31.17
C ASP A 221 12.91 -16.98 29.95
N GLY A 222 12.81 -16.02 29.03
CA GLY A 222 13.76 -15.85 27.94
C GLY A 222 13.11 -15.80 26.57
N TYR A 223 13.94 -15.93 25.55
CA TYR A 223 13.54 -15.83 24.16
C TYR A 223 12.97 -17.15 23.64
N LYS A 224 11.68 -17.16 23.31
CA LYS A 224 10.95 -18.28 22.73
C LYS A 224 10.93 -18.12 21.22
N ILE A 225 11.94 -18.68 20.55
CA ILE A 225 12.20 -18.48 19.11
C ILE A 225 11.04 -18.95 18.20
N ALA A 226 10.31 -19.98 18.64
CA ALA A 226 9.19 -20.56 17.88
C ALA A 226 7.85 -19.86 18.15
N LEU A 227 7.72 -19.07 19.21
CA LEU A 227 6.41 -18.53 19.58
C LEU A 227 5.94 -17.47 18.56
N PRO A 228 4.75 -17.62 17.94
CA PRO A 228 4.22 -16.63 17.01
C PRO A 228 4.04 -15.27 17.69
N VAL A 229 4.46 -14.20 17.03
CA VAL A 229 4.35 -12.83 17.55
C VAL A 229 3.52 -11.93 16.66
N ALA A 230 3.45 -12.18 15.35
CA ALA A 230 2.54 -11.47 14.47
C ALA A 230 2.20 -12.31 13.27
N ASN A 231 0.99 -12.13 12.76
CA ASN A 231 0.54 -12.82 11.57
C ASN A 231 -0.46 -11.98 10.78
N GLY A 232 -0.58 -12.29 9.50
CA GLY A 232 -1.51 -11.63 8.59
C GLY A 232 -1.88 -12.56 7.44
N ILE A 233 -3.04 -12.33 6.84
CA ILE A 233 -3.46 -13.07 5.66
C ILE A 233 -3.02 -12.31 4.43
N PHE A 234 -2.33 -13.00 3.53
CA PHE A 234 -2.06 -12.51 2.20
C PHE A 234 -3.38 -12.37 1.45
N LEU A 235 -3.78 -11.12 1.24
CA LEU A 235 -4.82 -10.75 0.30
C LEU A 235 -4.12 -10.18 -0.92
N PRO A 236 -4.69 -10.26 -2.13
CA PRO A 236 -4.15 -9.46 -3.23
C PRO A 236 -3.93 -8.04 -2.70
N LEU A 237 -2.88 -7.39 -3.18
CA LEU A 237 -3.11 -5.99 -3.48
C LEU A 237 -4.30 -6.06 -4.41
N ALA A 238 -5.47 -5.78 -3.85
CA ALA A 238 -6.25 -4.79 -4.49
C ALA A 238 -5.19 -3.73 -4.90
N ALA A 239 -4.85 -3.71 -6.19
CA ALA A 239 -5.30 -2.54 -6.89
C ALA A 239 -6.65 -2.32 -6.26
N VAL A 240 -6.71 -1.37 -5.34
CA VAL A 240 -7.82 -0.50 -5.44
C VAL A 240 -7.77 -0.18 -6.97
N GLU A 241 -8.49 -0.97 -7.79
CA GLU A 241 -9.78 -0.48 -8.20
C GLU A 241 -10.31 0.17 -6.93
N GLN A 242 -9.83 1.41 -6.70
CA GLN A 242 -10.69 2.47 -6.34
C GLN A 242 -11.81 2.13 -7.26
N SER A 243 -12.89 1.61 -6.65
CA SER A 243 -14.12 1.58 -7.39
C SER A 243 -14.11 2.94 -8.06
N VAL A 244 -14.36 2.97 -9.34
CA VAL A 244 -14.36 4.21 -10.12
C VAL A 244 -15.28 5.31 -9.49
N ALA A 245 -15.87 5.05 -8.31
CA ALA A 245 -16.44 5.95 -7.33
C ALA A 245 -15.50 6.65 -6.31
N ASP A 246 -14.20 6.35 -6.17
CA ASP A 246 -13.27 7.04 -5.24
C ASP A 246 -12.23 7.94 -5.92
N LEU A 247 -12.19 7.92 -7.26
CA LEU A 247 -11.43 8.90 -8.04
C LEU A 247 -12.12 10.27 -7.97
N SER A 248 -11.32 11.31 -7.75
CA SER A 248 -11.79 12.69 -7.76
C SER A 248 -11.40 13.37 -9.07
N GLU A 249 -12.41 13.88 -9.79
CA GLU A 249 -12.21 14.72 -10.98
C GLU A 249 -11.36 15.94 -10.62
N THR A 250 -10.30 16.17 -11.38
CA THR A 250 -9.54 17.42 -11.35
C THR A 250 -10.01 18.34 -12.46
N TYR A 251 -10.61 19.46 -12.06
CA TYR A 251 -11.16 20.47 -12.93
C TYR A 251 -10.07 21.43 -13.43
N ARG A 252 -9.99 21.63 -14.74
CA ARG A 252 -9.10 22.62 -15.38
C ARG A 252 -9.85 23.90 -15.68
N PHE A 253 -9.22 25.01 -15.32
CA PHE A 253 -9.67 26.35 -15.64
C PHE A 253 -8.54 27.15 -16.27
N TYR A 254 -8.86 28.04 -17.20
CA TYR A 254 -7.89 28.90 -17.87
C TYR A 254 -8.21 30.38 -17.70
N ASN A 255 -7.21 31.19 -17.34
CA ASN A 255 -7.31 32.64 -17.31
C ASN A 255 -6.50 33.25 -18.46
N ALA A 256 -7.17 33.79 -19.48
CA ALA A 256 -6.50 34.35 -20.65
C ALA A 256 -5.67 35.62 -20.37
N THR A 257 -5.86 36.27 -19.22
CA THR A 257 -5.12 37.49 -18.84
C THR A 257 -3.77 37.14 -18.24
N SER A 258 -3.74 36.22 -17.26
CA SER A 258 -2.50 35.73 -16.65
C SER A 258 -1.86 34.55 -17.39
N GLN A 259 -2.58 33.95 -18.36
CA GLN A 259 -2.23 32.69 -19.00
C GLN A 259 -2.15 31.50 -18.02
N ASP A 260 -2.84 31.61 -16.89
CA ASP A 260 -2.80 30.61 -15.83
C ASP A 260 -3.72 29.43 -16.12
N HIS A 261 -3.21 28.21 -15.89
CA HIS A 261 -4.03 27.02 -15.75
C HIS A 261 -4.18 26.65 -14.29
N PHE A 262 -5.43 26.64 -13.84
CA PHE A 262 -5.80 26.31 -12.47
C PHE A 262 -6.43 24.93 -12.41
N PHE A 263 -5.92 24.09 -11.51
CA PHE A 263 -6.36 22.72 -11.30
C PHE A 263 -6.85 22.54 -9.87
N THR A 264 -8.03 21.93 -9.73
CA THR A 264 -8.61 21.64 -8.42
C THR A 264 -9.48 20.40 -8.47
N ASN A 265 -9.41 19.56 -7.45
CA ASN A 265 -10.37 18.49 -7.20
C ASN A 265 -11.45 18.90 -6.15
N SER A 266 -11.41 20.15 -5.67
CA SER A 266 -12.38 20.67 -4.72
C SER A 266 -13.62 21.17 -5.45
N ALA A 267 -14.75 20.48 -5.26
CA ALA A 267 -16.04 20.89 -5.81
C ALA A 267 -16.43 22.32 -5.36
N ALA A 268 -16.09 22.70 -4.13
CA ALA A 268 -16.35 24.05 -3.63
C ALA A 268 -15.52 25.12 -4.34
N GLU A 269 -14.24 24.84 -4.60
CA GLU A 269 -13.35 25.76 -5.33
C GLU A 269 -13.77 25.88 -6.79
N ARG A 270 -14.10 24.75 -7.44
CA ARG A 270 -14.71 24.71 -8.77
C ARG A 270 -15.96 25.59 -8.82
N ASP A 271 -16.90 25.40 -7.89
CA ASP A 271 -18.16 26.15 -7.88
C ASP A 271 -17.93 27.65 -7.68
N GLN A 272 -16.94 28.05 -6.88
CA GLN A 272 -16.57 29.47 -6.75
C GLN A 272 -15.98 30.04 -8.05
N LEU A 273 -15.13 29.30 -8.76
CA LEU A 273 -14.56 29.74 -10.03
C LEU A 273 -15.63 29.84 -11.12
N LEU A 274 -16.63 28.96 -11.10
CA LEU A 274 -17.77 28.99 -12.03
C LEU A 274 -18.67 30.22 -11.85
N LEU A 275 -18.65 30.88 -10.69
CA LEU A 275 -19.37 32.16 -10.49
C LEU A 275 -18.74 33.33 -11.27
N GLY A 276 -17.57 33.13 -11.90
CA GLY A 276 -17.01 34.02 -12.92
C GLY A 276 -16.32 35.30 -12.40
N ALA A 277 -16.30 35.52 -11.08
CA ALA A 277 -15.67 36.71 -10.49
C ALA A 277 -14.13 36.74 -10.61
N SER A 278 -13.51 35.59 -10.91
CA SER A 278 -12.06 35.39 -10.94
C SER A 278 -11.42 35.49 -12.34
N GLY A 279 -12.22 35.62 -13.41
CA GLY A 279 -11.72 35.70 -14.80
C GLY A 279 -11.29 34.36 -15.41
N TYR A 280 -11.47 33.25 -14.71
CA TYR A 280 -11.21 31.92 -15.21
C TYR A 280 -12.36 31.38 -16.07
N ARG A 281 -12.02 30.71 -17.17
CA ARG A 281 -12.93 29.93 -18.01
C ARG A 281 -12.77 28.46 -17.65
N TYR A 282 -13.87 27.78 -17.37
CA TYR A 282 -13.87 26.32 -17.18
C TYR A 282 -13.55 25.60 -18.48
N GLU A 283 -12.63 24.64 -18.44
CA GLU A 283 -12.16 23.86 -19.60
C GLU A 283 -12.46 22.37 -19.50
N GLY A 284 -13.14 21.93 -18.43
CA GLY A 284 -13.54 20.54 -18.24
C GLY A 284 -12.76 19.83 -17.14
N VAL A 285 -12.94 18.52 -17.09
CA VAL A 285 -12.12 17.60 -16.28
C VAL A 285 -10.85 17.33 -17.08
N ALA A 286 -9.69 17.58 -16.48
CA ALA A 286 -8.41 17.33 -17.16
C ALA A 286 -7.90 15.91 -16.92
N TRP A 287 -8.15 15.37 -15.72
CA TRP A 287 -7.81 14.01 -15.31
C TRP A 287 -8.55 13.70 -14.00
N GLU A 288 -8.38 12.47 -13.53
CA GLU A 288 -8.85 11.99 -12.24
C GLU A 288 -7.67 11.68 -11.31
N THR A 289 -7.89 11.87 -10.01
CA THR A 289 -6.86 11.75 -8.97
C THR A 289 -7.27 10.75 -7.90
N PRO A 290 -6.33 9.93 -7.38
CA PRO A 290 -6.62 9.00 -6.31
C PRO A 290 -6.91 9.72 -4.99
N ALA A 291 -7.47 8.99 -4.03
CA ALA A 291 -7.49 9.39 -2.64
C ALA A 291 -6.08 9.23 -2.03
N ASP A 292 -5.83 9.90 -0.90
CA ASP A 292 -4.59 9.71 -0.13
C ASP A 292 -4.50 8.27 0.38
N GLY A 293 -3.35 7.62 0.15
CA GLY A 293 -3.15 6.21 0.45
C GLY A 293 -1.81 5.66 -0.07
N LEU A 294 -1.60 4.36 0.14
CA LEU A 294 -0.40 3.66 -0.30
C LEU A 294 -0.21 3.80 -1.82
N GLY A 295 1.02 4.10 -2.24
CA GLY A 295 1.35 4.30 -3.66
C GLY A 295 0.91 5.64 -4.24
N THR A 296 0.49 6.60 -3.40
CA THR A 296 0.20 7.98 -3.82
C THR A 296 1.21 8.98 -3.25
N VAL A 297 1.29 10.15 -3.89
CA VAL A 297 2.15 11.27 -3.50
C VAL A 297 1.38 12.59 -3.59
N ASP A 298 1.66 13.49 -2.65
CA ASP A 298 1.10 14.83 -2.64
C ASP A 298 1.51 15.63 -3.88
N VAL A 299 0.55 16.27 -4.54
CA VAL A 299 0.81 17.36 -5.50
C VAL A 299 0.63 18.70 -4.80
N PHE A 300 1.74 19.40 -4.59
CA PHE A 300 1.76 20.72 -3.96
C PHE A 300 1.40 21.80 -4.96
N ARG A 301 0.51 22.74 -4.56
CA ARG A 301 0.16 23.93 -5.35
C ARG A 301 0.78 25.19 -4.75
N PHE A 302 1.42 25.97 -5.59
CA PHE A 302 1.96 27.28 -5.27
C PHE A 302 1.26 28.36 -6.08
N TYR A 303 1.03 29.51 -5.47
CA TYR A 303 0.65 30.74 -6.16
C TYR A 303 1.86 31.65 -6.31
N ASP A 304 2.25 31.96 -7.55
CA ASP A 304 3.30 32.94 -7.85
C ASP A 304 2.71 34.35 -7.93
N THR A 305 2.95 35.15 -6.89
CA THR A 305 2.48 36.55 -6.80
C THR A 305 3.13 37.48 -7.82
N GLN A 306 4.23 37.08 -8.45
CA GLN A 306 4.90 37.91 -9.46
C GLN A 306 4.13 37.89 -10.79
N ASN A 307 3.71 36.71 -11.23
CA ASN A 307 3.08 36.50 -12.54
C ASN A 307 1.57 36.22 -12.45
N GLY A 308 1.04 35.97 -11.24
CA GLY A 308 -0.36 35.66 -11.02
C GLY A 308 -0.77 34.29 -11.56
N THR A 309 0.15 33.32 -11.51
CA THR A 309 -0.01 31.96 -12.03
C THR A 309 0.20 30.92 -10.93
N HIS A 310 -0.31 29.72 -11.13
CA HIS A 310 -0.13 28.59 -10.25
C HIS A 310 0.95 27.63 -10.77
N PHE A 311 1.63 26.98 -9.83
CA PHE A 311 2.65 25.98 -10.10
C PHE A 311 2.36 24.73 -9.27
N TYR A 312 2.55 23.56 -9.89
CA TYR A 312 2.25 22.26 -9.31
C TYR A 312 3.48 21.37 -9.33
N THR A 313 3.73 20.66 -8.23
CA THR A 313 4.83 19.69 -8.16
C THR A 313 4.51 18.54 -7.20
N ALA A 314 4.84 17.32 -7.61
CA ALA A 314 4.87 16.16 -6.70
C ALA A 314 6.23 15.98 -6.02
N SER A 315 7.25 16.77 -6.41
CA SER A 315 8.59 16.67 -5.85
C SER A 315 8.68 17.46 -4.56
N THR A 316 8.84 16.75 -3.43
CA THR A 316 9.13 17.37 -2.13
C THR A 316 10.43 18.17 -2.16
N THR A 317 11.41 17.76 -2.96
CA THR A 317 12.67 18.50 -3.15
C THR A 317 12.44 19.82 -3.88
N GLU A 318 11.63 19.84 -4.94
CA GLU A 318 11.31 21.07 -5.68
C GLU A 318 10.47 22.02 -4.83
N ARG A 319 9.48 21.48 -4.09
CA ARG A 319 8.70 22.22 -3.09
C ARG A 319 9.62 22.92 -2.09
N ASP A 320 10.56 22.18 -1.49
CA ASP A 320 11.46 22.73 -0.47
C ASP A 320 12.42 23.77 -1.05
N GLN A 321 12.86 23.59 -2.30
CA GLN A 321 13.68 24.57 -3.02
C GLN A 321 12.91 25.86 -3.29
N LEU A 322 11.65 25.79 -3.74
CA LEU A 322 10.82 26.97 -3.99
C LEU A 322 10.59 27.75 -2.70
N LEU A 323 10.27 27.05 -1.60
CA LEU A 323 10.10 27.67 -0.28
C LEU A 323 11.38 28.38 0.20
N ALA A 324 12.55 27.85 -0.12
CA ALA A 324 13.83 28.42 0.31
C ALA A 324 14.32 29.57 -0.59
N SER A 325 13.98 29.56 -1.88
CA SER A 325 14.68 30.36 -2.90
C SER A 325 13.80 31.24 -3.78
N ALA A 326 12.47 31.07 -3.77
CA ALA A 326 11.53 31.79 -4.63
C ALA A 326 10.49 32.57 -3.79
N PRO A 327 10.80 33.81 -3.36
CA PRO A 327 9.95 34.58 -2.43
C PRO A 327 8.55 34.92 -2.94
N SER A 328 8.33 34.90 -4.26
CA SER A 328 7.02 35.17 -4.85
C SER A 328 6.09 33.96 -4.85
N PHE A 329 6.63 32.75 -4.65
CA PHE A 329 5.89 31.50 -4.64
C PHE A 329 5.36 31.23 -3.23
N HIS A 330 4.04 31.29 -3.08
CA HIS A 330 3.36 30.97 -1.84
C HIS A 330 2.74 29.58 -1.91
N LEU A 331 3.19 28.68 -1.03
CA LEU A 331 2.59 27.36 -0.92
C LEU A 331 1.15 27.49 -0.41
N GLU A 332 0.20 26.99 -1.19
CA GLU A 332 -1.21 26.94 -0.82
C GLU A 332 -1.59 25.62 -0.16
N GLY A 333 -0.75 24.59 -0.31
CA GLY A 333 -0.90 23.28 0.32
C GLY A 333 -0.86 22.15 -0.70
N VAL A 334 -1.38 20.98 -0.30
CA VAL A 334 -1.63 19.84 -1.19
C VAL A 334 -2.91 20.14 -1.97
N ALA A 335 -2.82 20.19 -3.30
CA ALA A 335 -3.99 20.39 -4.15
C ALA A 335 -4.76 19.10 -4.40
N PHE A 336 -4.05 18.00 -4.61
CA PHE A 336 -4.60 16.67 -4.83
C PHE A 336 -3.48 15.62 -4.70
N GLN A 337 -3.84 14.35 -4.73
CA GLN A 337 -2.89 13.24 -4.79
C GLN A 337 -2.61 12.82 -6.24
N ALA A 338 -1.44 12.27 -6.47
CA ALA A 338 -1.05 11.61 -7.71
C ALA A 338 -0.50 10.22 -7.39
N TYR A 339 -0.38 9.36 -8.39
CA TYR A 339 0.28 8.06 -8.23
C TYR A 339 1.80 8.24 -8.14
N ALA A 340 2.41 7.51 -7.21
CA ALA A 340 3.87 7.46 -7.06
C ALA A 340 4.56 6.79 -8.26
N ASP A 341 3.86 5.84 -8.91
CA ASP A 341 4.33 5.09 -10.07
C ASP A 341 3.15 4.78 -11.01
N PRO A 342 3.29 4.92 -12.34
CA PRO A 342 2.29 4.48 -13.32
C PRO A 342 1.81 3.03 -13.16
N ALA A 343 2.65 2.12 -12.67
CA ALA A 343 2.27 0.75 -12.37
C ALA A 343 1.17 0.66 -11.30
N VAL A 344 1.11 1.62 -10.37
CA VAL A 344 0.07 1.69 -9.32
C VAL A 344 -1.26 2.17 -9.90
N ALA A 345 -1.23 3.06 -10.90
CA ALA A 345 -2.41 3.63 -11.53
C ALA A 345 -3.18 2.62 -12.42
N GLY A 346 -2.51 1.57 -12.89
CA GLY A 346 -3.15 0.50 -13.68
C GLY A 346 -3.62 0.95 -15.07
N THR A 347 -4.71 0.34 -15.56
CA THR A 347 -5.26 0.66 -16.89
C THR A 347 -5.95 2.01 -16.85
N GLY A 348 -5.47 2.98 -17.63
CA GLY A 348 -5.94 4.37 -17.57
C GLY A 348 -4.92 5.34 -16.95
N ALA A 349 -3.74 4.84 -16.56
CA ALA A 349 -2.63 5.69 -16.14
C ALA A 349 -2.26 6.72 -17.21
N GLU A 350 -2.24 7.99 -16.83
CA GLU A 350 -1.81 9.11 -17.65
C GLU A 350 -0.63 9.83 -16.99
N THR A 351 0.38 10.16 -17.79
CA THR A 351 1.51 10.96 -17.32
C THR A 351 1.29 12.41 -17.68
N VAL A 352 1.20 13.27 -16.66
CA VAL A 352 1.09 14.71 -16.85
C VAL A 352 2.48 15.27 -17.13
N GLU A 353 2.64 15.93 -18.27
CA GLU A 353 3.86 16.62 -18.68
C GLU A 353 3.77 18.10 -18.26
N ARG A 354 4.90 18.67 -17.81
CA ARG A 354 5.03 20.09 -17.48
C ARG A 354 5.76 20.83 -18.59
N PHE A 355 5.19 21.96 -19.01
CA PHE A 355 5.82 22.86 -19.97
C PHE A 355 5.95 24.27 -19.39
N TYR A 356 7.10 24.90 -19.62
CA TYR A 356 7.39 26.26 -19.19
C TYR A 356 7.50 27.22 -20.38
N ASN A 357 6.78 28.34 -20.32
CA ASN A 357 6.90 29.40 -21.32
C ASN A 357 7.92 30.45 -20.89
N THR A 358 9.09 30.47 -21.54
CA THR A 358 10.17 31.42 -21.24
C THR A 358 9.84 32.89 -21.53
N GLY A 359 8.77 33.16 -22.29
CA GLY A 359 8.33 34.52 -22.61
C GLY A 359 7.35 35.10 -21.58
N SER A 360 6.40 34.28 -21.09
CA SER A 360 5.38 34.72 -20.13
C SER A 360 5.68 34.32 -18.68
N GLY A 361 6.57 33.34 -18.45
CA GLY A 361 6.81 32.76 -17.13
C GLY A 361 5.74 31.76 -16.68
N ALA A 362 4.72 31.50 -17.51
CA ALA A 362 3.64 30.58 -17.18
C ALA A 362 4.05 29.11 -17.37
N HIS A 363 3.51 28.24 -16.52
CA HIS A 363 3.58 26.79 -16.71
C HIS A 363 2.23 26.28 -17.24
N THR A 364 2.26 25.22 -18.03
CA THR A 364 1.07 24.41 -18.33
C THR A 364 1.35 22.94 -18.04
N PHE A 365 0.30 22.22 -17.69
CA PHE A 365 0.32 20.82 -17.28
C PHE A 365 -0.74 20.08 -18.09
N THR A 366 -0.35 19.02 -18.78
CA THR A 366 -1.29 18.27 -19.63
C THR A 366 -0.87 16.82 -19.77
N ALA A 367 -1.85 15.93 -19.77
CA ALA A 367 -1.71 14.53 -20.17
C ALA A 367 -2.20 14.29 -21.61
N ASP A 368 -2.85 15.29 -22.24
CA ASP A 368 -3.44 15.14 -23.58
C ASP A 368 -2.34 14.97 -24.64
N PRO A 369 -2.28 13.82 -25.34
CA PRO A 369 -1.24 13.57 -26.33
C PRO A 369 -1.22 14.57 -27.49
N GLY A 370 -2.37 15.16 -27.83
CA GLY A 370 -2.52 16.17 -28.87
C GLY A 370 -1.95 17.52 -28.45
N GLU A 371 -2.21 17.96 -27.23
CA GLU A 371 -1.67 19.19 -26.63
C GLU A 371 -0.15 19.07 -26.46
N ILE A 372 0.33 17.94 -25.93
CA ILE A 372 1.75 17.62 -25.84
C ILE A 372 2.43 17.70 -27.21
N ALA A 373 1.84 17.05 -28.23
CA ALA A 373 2.37 17.08 -29.59
C ALA A 373 2.33 18.48 -30.22
N ALA A 374 1.29 19.27 -29.95
CA ALA A 374 1.14 20.63 -30.44
C ALA A 374 2.18 21.58 -29.83
N ILE A 375 2.46 21.46 -28.52
CA ILE A 375 3.49 22.25 -27.84
C ILE A 375 4.88 21.85 -28.33
N ARG A 376 5.21 20.55 -28.33
CA ARG A 376 6.49 20.03 -28.83
C ARG A 376 6.71 20.36 -30.32
N GLY A 377 5.63 20.40 -31.11
CA GLY A 377 5.62 20.76 -32.52
C GLY A 377 5.65 22.27 -32.81
N GLY A 378 5.62 23.11 -31.77
CA GLY A 378 5.68 24.58 -31.89
C GLY A 378 4.36 25.24 -32.32
N GLN A 379 3.25 24.51 -32.35
CA GLN A 379 1.93 25.06 -32.70
C GLN A 379 1.37 25.99 -31.61
N ALA A 380 1.80 25.80 -30.36
CA ALA A 380 1.45 26.66 -29.23
C ALA A 380 2.27 27.98 -29.17
N GLY A 381 3.09 28.25 -30.19
CA GLY A 381 3.96 29.41 -30.28
C GLY A 381 5.42 29.12 -29.90
N ALA A 382 6.27 30.13 -30.06
CA ALA A 382 7.65 30.07 -29.61
C ALA A 382 7.73 30.19 -28.07
N ASN A 383 8.87 29.84 -27.49
CA ASN A 383 9.23 30.00 -26.06
C ASN A 383 8.82 28.88 -25.10
N TRP A 384 8.10 27.85 -25.56
CA TRP A 384 7.79 26.68 -24.75
C TRP A 384 8.99 25.74 -24.61
N VAL A 385 9.26 25.33 -23.37
CA VAL A 385 10.25 24.34 -22.98
C VAL A 385 9.50 23.18 -22.33
N ASP A 386 9.77 21.97 -22.79
CA ASP A 386 9.31 20.74 -22.14
C ASP A 386 10.21 20.44 -20.94
N GLU A 387 9.63 20.45 -19.75
CA GLU A 387 10.33 20.17 -18.50
C GLU A 387 10.18 18.70 -18.07
N GLY A 388 9.41 17.90 -18.83
CA GLY A 388 9.19 16.49 -18.63
C GLY A 388 8.07 16.16 -17.64
N GLN A 389 8.12 14.93 -17.15
CA GLN A 389 7.09 14.35 -16.30
C GLN A 389 6.92 15.14 -15.00
N ALA A 390 5.70 15.59 -14.75
CA ALA A 390 5.31 16.26 -13.52
C ALA A 390 4.86 15.24 -12.46
N PHE A 391 3.86 14.42 -12.80
CA PHE A 391 3.24 13.42 -11.93
C PHE A 391 2.32 12.51 -12.75
N THR A 392 1.83 11.43 -12.14
CA THR A 392 0.96 10.43 -12.79
C THR A 392 -0.44 10.45 -12.22
N VAL A 393 -1.45 10.39 -13.09
CA VAL A 393 -2.89 10.52 -12.80
C VAL A 393 -3.67 9.43 -13.53
N HIS A 394 -5.00 9.46 -13.43
CA HIS A 394 -5.88 8.56 -14.17
C HIS A 394 -6.67 9.32 -15.25
N ALA A 395 -6.86 8.70 -16.41
CA ALA A 395 -7.69 9.23 -17.49
C ALA A 395 -9.13 9.44 -16.99
N PRO A 396 -9.83 10.51 -17.41
CA PRO A 396 -11.24 10.72 -17.05
C PRO A 396 -12.13 9.55 -17.49
N LEU A 397 -13.00 9.06 -16.62
CA LEU A 397 -13.88 7.92 -16.90
C LEU A 397 -14.91 8.20 -17.99
N SER A 398 -15.17 9.47 -18.30
CA SER A 398 -15.98 9.87 -19.44
C SER A 398 -15.38 9.48 -20.80
N GLU A 399 -14.09 9.13 -20.86
CA GLU A 399 -13.40 8.76 -22.10
C GLU A 399 -13.23 7.24 -22.30
N LEU A 400 -13.51 6.39 -21.29
CA LEU A 400 -13.38 4.92 -21.39
C LEU A 400 -14.57 4.22 -22.08
N HIS A 401 -15.54 4.97 -22.61
CA HIS A 401 -16.74 4.45 -23.29
C HIS A 401 -16.96 4.99 -24.72
N ALA A 402 -15.92 5.51 -25.39
CA ALA A 402 -16.00 5.97 -26.78
C ALA A 402 -15.51 4.92 -27.81
#